data_AF-A0A293N277-F1
#
_entry.id   AF-A0A293N277-F1
#
_cell.length_a   1.000
_cell.length_b   1.000
_cell.length_c   1.000
_cell.angle_alpha   90.00
_cell.angle_beta   90.00
_cell.angle_gamma   90.00
#
_symmetry.space_group_name_H-M   'P 1'
#
loop_
_entity.id
_entity.type
_entity.pdbx_description
1 polymer ?
#
loop_
_entity_poly.entity_id
_entity_poly.type
_entity_poly.pdbx_seq_one_letter_code
_entity_poly.pdbx_strand_id
1 'polypeptide(L)' 'MSKAQVDLLFEASSAVLFAVIESEYCMKGSPVMVPEWVMPTCEPSCPCQMDSELVQEASNFLLRMGMLQVSDGGYLHTNF' A
#
# COMPACT_ATOMS: atom_id res chain seq x y z
N MET A 1 3.09 -4.52 -20.51
CA MET A 1 1.81 -4.20 -19.85
C MET A 1 0.98 -3.31 -20.75
N SER A 2 -0.32 -3.57 -20.82
CA SER A 2 -1.28 -2.61 -21.39
C SER A 2 -1.55 -1.48 -20.39
N LYS A 3 -2.13 -0.36 -20.86
CA LYS A 3 -2.57 0.73 -19.98
C LYS A 3 -3.48 0.22 -18.85
N ALA A 4 -4.46 -0.62 -19.18
CA ALA A 4 -5.39 -1.17 -18.18
C ALA A 4 -4.68 -1.98 -17.09
N GLN A 5 -3.62 -2.72 -17.44
CA GLN A 5 -2.84 -3.46 -16.44
C GLN A 5 -2.04 -2.52 -15.54
N VAL A 6 -1.54 -1.40 -16.08
CA VAL A 6 -0.84 -0.38 -15.31
C VAL A 6 -1.81 0.30 -14.34
N ASP A 7 -2.99 0.67 -14.80
CA ASP A 7 -4.02 1.30 -13.99
C ASP A 7 -4.45 0.39 -12.83
N LEU A 8 -4.66 -0.92 -13.10
CA LEU A 8 -4.97 -1.92 -12.06
C LEU A 8 -3.84 -2.08 -11.03
N LEU A 9 -2.58 -2.10 -11.47
CA LEU A 9 -1.44 -2.18 -10.56
C LEU A 9 -1.36 -0.95 -9.66
N PHE A 10 -1.61 0.24 -10.18
CA PHE A 10 -1.61 1.47 -9.38
C PHE A 10 -2.77 1.52 -8.39
N GLU A 11 -3.96 1.08 -8.80
CA GLU A 11 -5.10 0.97 -7.89
C GLU A 11 -4.79 -0.01 -6.74
N ALA A 12 -4.28 -1.20 -7.07
CA ALA A 12 -3.87 -2.18 -6.06
C ALA A 12 -2.73 -1.67 -5.16
N SER A 13 -1.78 -0.92 -5.72
CA SER A 13 -0.69 -0.30 -4.95
C SER A 13 -1.21 0.75 -3.97
N SER A 14 -2.17 1.58 -4.39
CA SER A 14 -2.83 2.52 -3.49
C SER A 14 -3.55 1.77 -2.36
N ALA A 15 -4.35 0.76 -2.70
CA ALA A 15 -5.08 -0.06 -1.73
C ALA A 15 -4.14 -0.68 -0.68
N VAL A 16 -3.03 -1.29 -1.13
CA VAL A 16 -2.04 -1.90 -0.23
C VAL A 16 -1.38 -0.86 0.67
N LEU A 17 -0.96 0.28 0.12
CA LEU A 17 -0.29 1.33 0.90
C LEU A 17 -1.18 1.84 2.04
N PHE A 18 -2.44 2.12 1.75
CA PHE A 18 -3.38 2.61 2.77
C PHE A 18 -3.75 1.55 3.81
N ALA A 19 -3.89 0.28 3.40
CA ALA A 19 -4.09 -0.80 4.35
C ALA A 19 -2.91 -0.96 5.33
N VAL A 20 -1.68 -0.76 4.85
CA VAL A 20 -0.48 -0.77 5.73
C VAL A 20 -0.49 0.43 6.68
N ILE A 21 -0.78 1.64 6.19
CA ILE A 21 -0.89 2.85 7.03
C ILE A 21 -1.95 2.67 8.13
N GLU A 22 -3.13 2.15 7.78
CA GLU A 22 -4.21 1.89 8.73
C GLU A 22 -3.81 0.83 9.76
N SER A 23 -3.17 -0.25 9.31
CA SER A 23 -2.65 -1.30 10.19
C SER A 23 -1.63 -0.73 11.18
N GLU A 24 -0.71 0.12 10.72
CA GLU A 24 0.28 0.77 11.59
C GLU A 24 -0.36 1.71 12.61
N TYR A 25 -1.34 2.51 12.18
CA TYR A 25 -2.11 3.37 13.09
C TYR A 25 -2.78 2.53 14.19
N CYS A 26 -3.41 1.42 13.81
CA CYS A 26 -4.07 0.51 14.75
C CYS A 26 -3.08 -0.16 15.72
N MET A 27 -1.89 -0.54 15.25
CA MET A 27 -0.88 -1.20 16.07
C MET A 27 -0.14 -0.24 17.01
N LYS A 28 0.23 0.95 16.53
CA LYS A 28 1.02 1.93 17.29
C LYS A 28 0.16 2.79 18.21
N GLY A 29 -1.13 2.94 17.89
CA GLY A 29 -2.05 3.82 18.63
C GLY A 29 -1.70 5.32 18.50
N SER A 30 -0.85 5.67 17.53
CA SER A 30 -0.43 7.04 17.23
C SER A 30 -0.64 7.34 15.75
N PRO A 31 -0.96 8.59 15.38
CA PRO A 31 -1.11 8.99 13.98
C PRO A 31 0.14 8.70 13.16
N VAL A 32 -0.03 8.07 12.00
CA VAL A 32 1.04 7.93 10.99
C VAL A 32 1.10 9.23 10.19
N MET A 33 2.27 9.84 10.10
CA MET A 33 2.48 11.05 9.32
C MET A 33 2.56 10.68 7.84
N VAL A 34 1.51 11.00 7.08
CA VAL A 34 1.45 10.72 5.64
C VAL A 34 1.79 11.99 4.86
N PRO A 35 2.74 11.95 3.92
CA PRO A 35 3.02 13.09 3.05
C PRO A 35 1.79 13.48 2.23
N GLU A 36 1.57 14.78 2.04
CA GLU A 36 0.39 15.31 1.34
C GLU A 36 0.21 14.72 -0.07
N TRP A 37 1.31 14.44 -0.78
CA TRP A 37 1.28 13.87 -2.12
C TRP A 37 0.87 12.37 -2.16
N VAL A 38 0.85 11.70 -1.01
CA VAL A 38 0.32 10.33 -0.87
C VAL A 38 -1.17 10.37 -0.56
N MET A 39 -1.70 11.49 -0.04
CA MET A 39 -3.08 11.57 0.43
C MET A 39 -4.07 11.24 -0.70
N PRO A 40 -5.03 10.34 -0.45
CA PRO A 40 -5.91 9.88 -1.49
C PRO A 40 -7.00 10.95 -1.70
N THR A 41 -7.30 11.25 -2.96
CA THR A 41 -8.39 12.18 -3.29
C THR A 41 -9.77 11.52 -3.28
N CYS A 42 -9.80 10.20 -3.11
CA CYS A 42 -10.98 9.36 -3.02
C CYS A 42 -10.75 8.26 -1.98
N GLU A 43 -11.79 7.52 -1.61
CA GLU A 43 -11.64 6.38 -0.70
C GLU A 43 -10.82 5.26 -1.37
N PRO A 44 -9.74 4.75 -0.74
CA PRO A 44 -8.97 3.64 -1.28
C PRO A 44 -9.78 2.34 -1.33
N SER A 45 -9.62 1.57 -2.40
CA SER A 45 -10.19 0.22 -2.52
C SER A 45 -9.65 -0.72 -1.44
N CYS A 46 -10.43 -1.73 -1.01
CA CYS A 46 -9.94 -2.75 -0.07
C CYS A 46 -9.08 -3.79 -0.80
N PRO A 47 -7.84 -4.07 -0.36
CA PRO A 47 -7.03 -5.16 -0.93
C PRO A 47 -7.71 -6.53 -0.81
N CYS A 48 -8.57 -6.70 0.19
CA CYS A 48 -9.34 -7.92 0.44
C CYS A 48 -10.30 -8.30 -0.70
N GLN A 49 -10.64 -7.34 -1.56
CA GLN A 49 -11.54 -7.53 -2.70
C GLN A 49 -10.79 -7.73 -4.02
N MET A 50 -9.46 -7.72 -3.99
CA MET A 50 -8.61 -7.82 -5.16
C MET A 50 -8.02 -9.22 -5.32
N ASP A 51 -7.57 -9.52 -6.53
CA ASP A 51 -6.83 -10.74 -6.81
C ASP A 51 -5.53 -10.81 -5.99
N SER A 52 -5.23 -11.95 -5.38
CA SER A 52 -4.09 -12.08 -4.47
C SER A 52 -2.73 -11.97 -5.18
N GLU A 53 -2.65 -12.38 -6.45
CA GLU A 53 -1.41 -12.21 -7.24
C GLU A 53 -1.19 -10.73 -7.54
N LEU A 54 -2.26 -9.99 -7.86
CA LEU A 54 -2.19 -8.54 -8.07
C LEU A 54 -1.78 -7.80 -6.79
N VAL A 55 -2.34 -8.16 -5.64
CA VAL A 55 -1.97 -7.60 -4.33
C VAL A 55 -0.50 -7.88 -4.01
N GLN A 56 -0.01 -9.09 -4.31
CA GLN A 56 1.39 -9.44 -4.12
C GLN A 56 2.31 -8.63 -5.06
N GLU A 57 1.93 -8.45 -6.33
CA GLU A 57 2.66 -7.64 -7.29
C GLU A 57 2.74 -6.17 -6.86
N ALA A 58 1.61 -5.61 -6.41
CA ALA A 58 1.51 -4.26 -5.88
C ALA A 58 2.38 -4.07 -4.63
N SER A 59 2.37 -5.03 -3.71
CA SER A 59 3.23 -5.02 -2.52
C SER A 59 4.72 -5.02 -2.91
N ASN A 60 5.11 -5.89 -3.86
CA ASN A 60 6.47 -5.95 -4.38
C ASN A 60 6.87 -4.68 -5.14
N PHE A 61 5.92 -4.03 -5.81
CA PHE A 61 6.14 -2.75 -6.47
C PHE A 61 6.44 -1.65 -5.43
N LEU A 62 5.62 -1.52 -4.38
CA LEU A 62 5.83 -0.52 -3.33
C LEU A 62 7.15 -0.71 -2.56
N LEU A 63 7.55 -1.97 -2.31
CA LEU A 63 8.86 -2.30 -1.75
C LEU A 63 10.00 -1.81 -2.65
N ARG A 64 9.89 -2.05 -3.97
CA ARG A 64 10.90 -1.59 -4.96
C ARG A 64 10.94 -0.08 -5.10
N MET A 65 9.81 0.60 -4.92
CA MET A 65 9.73 2.06 -4.91
C MET A 65 10.23 2.68 -3.60
N GLY A 66 10.53 1.86 -2.59
CA GLY A 66 10.98 2.33 -1.28
C GLY A 66 9.89 2.98 -0.43
N MET A 67 8.61 2.80 -0.81
CA MET A 67 7.45 3.31 -0.06
C MET A 67 7.13 2.44 1.14
N LEU A 68 7.38 1.13 1.02
CA LEU A 68 7.23 0.14 2.07
C LEU A 68 8.57 -0.53 2.37
N GLN A 69 8.65 -1.13 3.55
CA GLN A 69 9.71 -2.01 4.01
C GLN A 69 9.11 -3.24 4.71
N VAL A 70 9.92 -4.30 4.82
CA VAL A 70 9.58 -5.48 5.61
C VAL A 70 10.33 -5.36 6.94
N SER A 71 9.59 -5.34 8.04
CA SER A 71 10.15 -5.41 9.40
C SER A 71 10.78 -6.78 9.69
N ASP A 72 11.58 -6.87 10.75
CA ASP A 72 12.18 -8.14 11.20
C ASP A 72 11.14 -9.24 11.50
N GLY A 73 9.90 -8.85 11.81
CA GLY A 73 8.78 -9.78 12.02
C GLY A 73 8.09 -10.25 10.74
N GLY A 74 8.54 -9.81 9.57
CA GLY A 74 7.94 -10.14 8.28
C GLY A 74 6.71 -9.30 7.90
N TYR A 75 6.39 -8.26 8.67
CA TYR A 75 5.26 -7.36 8.40
C TYR A 75 5.69 -6.17 7.54
N LEU A 76 4.81 -5.71 6.66
CA LEU A 76 5.00 -4.48 5.90
C LEU A 76 4.79 -3.25 6.78
N HIS A 77 5.64 -2.24 6.62
CA HIS A 77 5.49 -0.91 7.19
C HIS A 77 5.96 0.16 6.20
N THR A 78 5.45 1.37 6.35
CA THR A 78 5.78 2.59 5.60
C THR A 78 7.22 3.04 5.87
N ASN A 79 7.86 3.60 4.85
CA ASN A 79 9.25 4.05 4.89
C ASN A 79 9.37 5.56 4.62
N PHE A 80 8.63 6.36 5.39
CA PHE A 80 8.72 7.82 5.40
C PHE A 80 8.31 8.37 6.76
#